data_AF-A0AAF0F880-F1
#
_entry.id   AF-A0AAF0F880-F1
#
_cell.length_a   1.000
_cell.length_b   1.000
_cell.length_c   1.000
_cell.angle_alpha   90.00
_cell.angle_beta   90.00
_cell.angle_gamma   90.00
#
_symmetry.space_group_name_H-M   'P 1'
#
loop_
_entity.id
_entity.type
_entity.pdbx_description
1 polymer ?
#
loop_
_entity_poly.entity_id
_entity_poly.type
_entity_poly.pdbx_seq_one_letter_code
_entity_poly.pdbx_strand_id
1 'polypeptide(L)'
;MAPAGESYRNVVKQAMRPRQERILFLTVIATHIILSCSMMSLRAFFHLWTLIGSLIVVGLVLLPQLLERRHRLIHSPEPYKALQSFTRLGHYAELGRMPYVWFQMAQTGGAAAGFIVLYAGLRTHMTKWNTELAPSIYIASHKAYYVNETLLIAVYIGAWTGALFAWSELVSTPTACWNVPAFDPETVISPESLRNRTMKNLLSRIERVWWIVPSSFLPLTTYVLLRNLFWSAIIRVVGVDTAVRPYLVPSFRVGFRPMHIGIVVLVPVLMIVTLFTVTNTLFDVYWTHPLRILATSQAKDPNMTLIAGLHDPHPFFSAHAYCELARIAMYDKTRRKMLFDDVQRQHGRPIAWNAIAKVCEQKISQLLVNQEGTKVTNESSRMSTVDSKTNTEGSLQAIAPQSTAHKANVTNVWTALAQPASISSSGDANPKSVTSGASVPAPAPGSGPSLYRLLRIAQYVAGALLRRVYAMIPNDAKHALVPQTIQCAFTACVPEIVLDTELLATRATVCWAALALEHFVDASLTEDKYGSVQRDISKIIQTLLRAHQRLQHTKQHVERAATEADHALIREARVIRGALQQVDADASTFSTSYAPYFHQFQTSWLRRYAMLDTALSHSAQQIVHTFAPYGIEM
;
A
#
# COMPACT_ATOMS: atom_id res chain seq x y z
N MET A 1 -30.23 20.15 19.26
CA MET A 1 -29.58 19.58 18.05
C MET A 1 -28.20 20.23 17.94
N ALA A 2 -27.22 19.64 18.60
CA ALA A 2 -25.81 20.03 18.55
C ALA A 2 -25.04 18.78 18.10
N PRO A 3 -24.00 18.88 17.25
CA PRO A 3 -23.22 17.69 16.90
C PRO A 3 -22.59 17.15 18.19
N ALA A 4 -22.91 15.90 18.49
CA ALA A 4 -22.58 15.24 19.74
C ALA A 4 -21.06 15.14 19.99
N GLY A 5 -20.63 15.57 21.18
CA GLY A 5 -19.42 15.13 21.88
C GLY A 5 -18.09 15.60 21.31
N GLU A 6 -17.15 15.95 22.18
CA GLU A 6 -15.74 15.99 21.81
C GLU A 6 -15.35 14.63 21.22
N SER A 7 -15.17 14.58 19.89
CA SER A 7 -14.97 13.34 19.14
C SER A 7 -13.76 12.57 19.68
N TYR A 8 -13.88 11.25 19.85
CA TYR A 8 -12.78 10.32 20.21
C TYR A 8 -11.48 10.64 19.45
N ARG A 9 -11.61 11.10 18.20
CA ARG A 9 -10.53 11.61 17.35
C ARG A 9 -9.68 12.70 18.00
N ASN A 10 -10.28 13.64 18.73
CA ASN A 10 -9.57 14.73 19.40
C ASN A 10 -8.70 14.20 20.55
N VAL A 11 -9.24 13.27 21.34
CA VAL A 11 -8.52 12.60 22.43
C VAL A 11 -7.33 11.80 21.86
N VAL A 12 -7.55 11.04 20.78
CA VAL A 12 -6.47 10.31 20.08
C VAL A 12 -5.43 11.29 19.53
N LYS A 13 -5.84 12.38 18.87
CA LYS A 13 -4.92 13.39 18.33
C LYS A 13 -4.06 14.03 19.42
N GLN A 14 -4.65 14.33 20.58
CA GLN A 14 -3.92 14.88 21.72
C GLN A 14 -2.91 13.88 22.28
N ALA A 15 -3.32 12.63 22.46
CA ALA A 15 -2.45 11.55 22.93
C ALA A 15 -1.30 11.22 21.96
N MET A 16 -1.48 11.49 20.67
CA MET A 16 -0.46 11.29 19.63
C MET A 16 0.58 12.41 19.55
N ARG A 17 0.31 13.63 20.06
CA ARG A 17 1.28 14.75 20.03
C ARG A 17 2.68 14.39 20.58
N PRO A 18 2.82 13.82 21.80
CA PRO A 18 4.15 13.48 22.32
C PRO A 18 4.86 12.41 21.49
N ARG A 19 4.12 11.56 20.76
CA ARG A 19 4.72 10.58 19.84
C ARG A 19 5.24 11.24 18.57
N GLN A 20 4.52 12.22 18.04
CA GLN A 20 4.97 13.00 16.89
C GLN A 20 6.25 13.77 17.19
N GLU A 21 6.34 14.40 18.37
CA GLU A 21 7.55 15.06 18.86
C GLU A 21 8.72 14.09 18.97
N ARG A 22 8.49 12.88 19.52
CA ARG A 22 9.52 11.82 19.60
C ARG A 22 9.98 11.33 18.23
N ILE A 23 9.06 11.15 17.28
CA ILE A 23 9.41 10.77 15.90
C ILE A 23 10.32 11.84 15.30
N LEU A 24 9.91 13.12 15.35
CA LEU A 24 10.70 14.23 14.82
C LEU A 24 12.08 14.30 15.50
N PHE A 25 12.12 14.25 16.82
CA PHE A 25 13.37 14.26 17.59
C PHE A 25 14.31 13.11 17.20
N LEU A 26 13.79 11.88 17.13
CA LEU A 26 14.60 10.71 16.77
C LEU A 26 15.05 10.76 15.30
N THR A 27 14.23 11.30 14.39
CA THR A 27 14.64 11.52 12.99
C THR A 27 15.72 12.58 12.85
N VAL A 28 15.70 13.65 13.65
CA VAL A 28 16.76 14.66 13.68
C VAL A 28 18.07 14.04 14.16
N ILE A 29 18.04 13.28 15.26
CA ILE A 29 19.22 12.58 15.78
C ILE A 29 19.78 11.61 14.75
N ALA A 30 18.92 10.77 14.16
CA ALA A 30 19.34 9.82 13.13
C ALA A 30 19.96 10.54 11.92
N THR A 31 19.34 11.62 11.44
CA THR A 31 19.86 12.42 10.32
C THR A 31 21.24 12.97 10.65
N HIS A 32 21.42 13.54 11.84
CA HIS A 32 22.70 14.13 12.27
C HIS A 32 23.80 13.08 12.37
N ILE A 33 23.51 11.91 12.97
CA ILE A 33 24.47 10.82 13.11
C ILE A 33 24.86 10.29 11.73
N ILE A 34 23.90 9.94 10.89
CA ILE A 34 24.18 9.37 9.56
C ILE A 34 24.95 10.40 8.71
N LEU A 35 24.54 11.68 8.73
CA LEU A 35 25.21 12.74 7.96
C LEU A 35 26.63 12.99 8.45
N SER A 36 26.85 13.05 9.77
CA SER A 36 28.19 13.22 10.34
C SER A 36 29.10 12.04 10.01
N CYS A 37 28.60 10.80 10.13
CA CYS A 37 29.35 9.59 9.78
C CYS A 37 29.76 9.58 8.30
N SER A 38 28.88 10.05 7.41
CA SER A 38 29.15 10.09 5.96
C SER A 38 30.25 11.07 5.54
N MET A 39 30.56 12.06 6.39
CA MET A 39 31.63 13.02 6.13
C MET A 39 33.02 12.45 6.47
N MET A 40 33.10 11.22 7.00
CA MET A 40 34.33 10.48 7.30
C MET A 40 35.35 11.27 8.15
N SER A 41 34.86 12.21 8.98
CA SER A 41 35.68 13.04 9.86
C SER A 41 34.99 13.20 11.21
N LEU A 42 35.71 12.91 12.30
CA LEU A 42 35.19 13.07 13.67
C LEU A 42 34.85 14.54 13.99
N ARG A 43 35.54 15.49 13.35
CA ARG A 43 35.29 16.93 13.50
C ARG A 43 33.95 17.34 12.90
N ALA A 44 33.42 16.57 11.95
CA ALA A 44 32.13 16.85 11.33
C ALA A 44 30.97 16.72 12.34
N PHE A 45 31.12 15.93 13.40
CA PHE A 45 30.07 15.76 14.41
C PHE A 45 29.78 17.06 15.20
N PHE A 46 30.82 17.85 15.45
CA PHE A 46 30.75 19.09 16.25
C PHE A 46 30.67 20.37 15.41
N HIS A 47 30.67 20.25 14.09
CA HIS A 47 30.69 21.42 13.21
C HIS A 47 29.30 22.05 13.10
N LEU A 48 29.18 23.37 13.26
CA LEU A 48 27.89 24.07 13.17
C LEU A 48 27.17 23.85 11.82
N TRP A 49 27.90 23.86 10.70
CA TRP A 49 27.33 23.66 9.37
C TRP A 49 26.78 22.25 9.11
N THR A 50 27.31 21.21 9.77
CA THR A 50 26.72 19.86 9.64
C THR A 50 25.42 19.76 10.43
N LEU A 51 25.32 20.44 11.58
CA LEU A 51 24.08 20.58 12.32
C LEU A 51 23.03 21.39 11.53
N ILE A 52 23.43 22.52 10.94
CA ILE A 52 22.54 23.30 10.08
C ILE A 52 22.11 22.46 8.87
N GLY A 53 23.05 21.74 8.24
CA GLY A 53 22.78 20.83 7.13
C GLY A 53 21.80 19.73 7.50
N SER A 54 21.94 19.11 8.68
CA SER A 54 21.02 18.06 9.14
C SER A 54 19.62 18.62 9.42
N LEU A 55 19.50 19.81 10.01
CA LEU A 55 18.22 20.50 10.19
C LEU A 55 17.56 20.85 8.85
N ILE A 56 18.33 21.32 7.86
CA ILE A 56 17.81 21.61 6.51
C ILE A 56 17.34 20.32 5.83
N VAL A 57 18.09 19.22 5.94
CA VAL A 57 17.67 17.91 5.42
C VAL A 57 16.35 17.47 6.07
N VAL A 58 16.22 17.57 7.39
CA VAL A 58 14.97 17.23 8.07
C VAL A 58 13.82 18.13 7.57
N GLY A 59 14.03 19.43 7.48
CA GLY A 59 13.00 20.40 7.08
C GLY A 59 12.55 20.27 5.62
N LEU A 60 13.48 20.05 4.69
CA LEU A 60 13.20 20.04 3.25
C LEU A 60 12.95 18.64 2.67
N VAL A 61 13.52 17.59 3.26
CA VAL A 61 13.47 16.23 2.71
C VAL A 61 12.50 15.35 3.52
N LEU A 62 12.67 15.27 4.84
CA LEU A 62 11.93 14.30 5.67
C LEU A 62 10.57 14.83 6.15
N LEU A 63 10.50 16.11 6.53
CA LEU A 63 9.29 16.71 7.06
C LEU A 63 8.14 16.70 6.02
N PRO A 64 8.37 17.02 4.73
CA PRO A 64 7.31 16.91 3.72
C PRO A 64 6.79 15.47 3.58
N GLN A 65 7.68 14.47 3.62
CA GLN A 65 7.28 13.06 3.57
C GLN A 65 6.43 12.66 4.79
N LEU A 66 6.84 13.06 5.99
CA LEU A 66 6.10 12.78 7.24
C LEU A 66 4.75 13.50 7.29
N LEU A 67 4.70 14.77 6.87
CA LEU A 67 3.47 15.57 6.86
C LEU A 67 2.47 15.04 5.85
N GLU A 68 2.94 14.67 4.66
CA GLU A 68 2.08 14.06 3.66
C GLU A 68 1.55 12.71 4.13
N ARG A 69 2.42 11.85 4.66
CA ARG A 69 2.01 10.53 5.18
C ARG A 69 0.99 10.67 6.31
N ARG A 70 1.18 11.64 7.20
CA ARG A 70 0.21 12.03 8.21
C ARG A 70 -1.09 12.55 7.61
N HIS A 71 -1.02 13.40 6.59
CA HIS A 71 -2.20 13.96 5.94
C HIS A 71 -3.05 12.82 5.35
N ARG A 72 -2.42 11.91 4.59
CA ARG A 72 -3.03 10.70 4.03
C ARG A 72 -3.64 9.81 5.12
N LEU A 73 -2.94 9.60 6.23
CA LEU A 73 -3.42 8.79 7.35
C LEU A 73 -4.68 9.37 8.03
N ILE A 74 -4.85 10.69 8.05
CA ILE A 74 -5.98 11.35 8.74
C ILE A 74 -7.14 11.66 7.77
N HIS A 75 -6.84 11.96 6.51
CA HIS A 75 -7.80 12.48 5.51
C HIS A 75 -8.17 11.46 4.44
N SER A 76 -7.70 10.21 4.51
CA SER A 76 -8.17 9.15 3.62
C SER A 76 -9.38 8.45 4.23
N PRO A 77 -10.63 8.85 3.91
CA PRO A 77 -11.83 8.18 4.40
C PRO A 77 -12.07 6.84 3.69
N GLU A 78 -11.39 6.55 2.57
CA GLU A 78 -11.72 5.38 1.78
C GLU A 78 -11.27 4.09 2.47
N PRO A 79 -12.20 3.14 2.69
CA PRO A 79 -11.85 1.82 3.19
C PRO A 79 -10.93 1.13 2.18
N TYR A 80 -9.97 0.38 2.71
CA TYR A 80 -9.20 -0.66 2.06
C TYR A 80 -9.82 -1.10 0.72
N LYS A 81 -9.28 -0.61 -0.40
CA LYS A 81 -9.82 -0.96 -1.72
C LYS A 81 -9.35 -2.37 -2.05
N ALA A 82 -10.27 -3.33 -2.06
CA ALA A 82 -9.96 -4.69 -2.51
C ALA A 82 -9.45 -4.62 -3.96
N LEU A 83 -8.29 -5.21 -4.23
CA LEU A 83 -7.83 -5.37 -5.60
C LEU A 83 -8.77 -6.29 -6.37
N GLN A 84 -8.87 -6.03 -7.67
CA GLN A 84 -9.65 -6.87 -8.58
C GLN A 84 -8.83 -8.04 -9.15
N SER A 85 -7.49 -7.96 -9.07
CA SER A 85 -6.58 -9.01 -9.55
C SER A 85 -5.75 -9.63 -8.44
N PHE A 86 -5.66 -10.96 -8.49
CA PHE A 86 -4.94 -11.80 -7.51
C PHE A 86 -3.56 -12.27 -7.99
N THR A 87 -3.09 -11.79 -9.15
CA THR A 87 -1.80 -12.16 -9.76
C THR A 87 -0.74 -11.09 -9.48
N ARG A 88 0.56 -11.45 -9.43
CA ARG A 88 1.65 -10.46 -9.20
C ARG A 88 1.67 -9.37 -10.25
N LEU A 89 1.56 -9.77 -11.51
CA LEU A 89 1.57 -8.83 -12.63
C LEU A 89 0.30 -7.98 -12.66
N GLY A 90 -0.85 -8.56 -12.30
CA GLY A 90 -2.09 -7.82 -12.09
C GLY A 90 -1.94 -6.75 -11.01
N HIS A 91 -1.38 -7.14 -9.86
CA HIS A 91 -1.11 -6.23 -8.74
C HIS A 91 -0.18 -5.08 -9.13
N TYR A 92 0.96 -5.36 -9.78
CA TYR A 92 1.87 -4.31 -10.25
C TYR A 92 1.24 -3.43 -11.33
N ALA A 93 0.44 -4.01 -12.23
CA ALA A 93 -0.26 -3.25 -13.26
C ALA A 93 -1.36 -2.37 -12.67
N GLU A 94 -2.08 -2.82 -11.65
CA GLU A 94 -3.04 -2.00 -10.92
C GLU A 94 -2.34 -0.88 -10.16
N LEU A 95 -1.23 -1.18 -9.47
CA LEU A 95 -0.43 -0.17 -8.78
C LEU A 95 0.08 0.91 -9.75
N GLY A 96 0.61 0.50 -10.90
CA GLY A 96 1.07 1.41 -11.95
C GLY A 96 -0.03 2.25 -12.60
N ARG A 97 -1.31 1.85 -12.50
CA ARG A 97 -2.45 2.65 -13.01
C ARG A 97 -2.88 3.74 -12.03
N MET A 98 -2.58 3.60 -10.74
CA MET A 98 -3.02 4.56 -9.74
C MET A 98 -2.20 5.86 -9.85
N PRO A 99 -2.84 7.03 -10.04
CA PRO A 99 -2.12 8.31 -10.20
C PRO A 99 -1.33 8.70 -8.95
N TYR A 100 -1.84 8.30 -7.78
CA TYR A 100 -1.21 8.49 -6.48
C TYR A 100 0.21 7.88 -6.40
N VAL A 101 0.43 6.73 -7.02
CA VAL A 101 1.73 6.03 -6.99
C VAL A 101 2.79 6.87 -7.68
N TRP A 102 2.47 7.41 -8.85
CA TRP A 102 3.36 8.30 -9.58
C TRP A 102 3.65 9.59 -8.84
N PHE A 103 2.63 10.16 -8.17
CA PHE A 103 2.82 11.33 -7.33
C PHE A 103 3.78 11.06 -6.17
N GLN A 104 3.60 9.94 -5.47
CA GLN A 104 4.49 9.54 -4.38
C GLN A 104 5.91 9.27 -4.86
N MET A 105 6.08 8.57 -5.99
CA MET A 105 7.40 8.32 -6.59
C MET A 105 8.09 9.63 -7.01
N ALA A 106 7.34 10.56 -7.60
CA ALA A 106 7.87 11.87 -8.00
C ALA A 106 8.31 12.69 -6.78
N GLN A 107 7.52 12.67 -5.71
CA GLN A 107 7.84 13.41 -4.48
C GLN A 107 9.05 12.82 -3.74
N THR A 108 9.11 11.50 -3.55
CA THR A 108 10.27 10.86 -2.89
C THR A 108 11.52 10.94 -3.75
N GLY A 109 11.39 10.83 -5.07
CA GLY A 109 12.47 11.07 -6.03
C GLY A 109 12.97 12.51 -5.97
N GLY A 110 12.08 13.49 -5.97
CA GLY A 110 12.43 14.92 -5.82
C GLY A 110 13.11 15.22 -4.48
N ALA A 111 12.63 14.63 -3.38
CA ALA A 111 13.23 14.76 -2.06
C ALA A 111 14.64 14.15 -2.02
N ALA A 112 14.85 12.99 -2.62
CA ALA A 112 16.16 12.34 -2.73
C ALA A 112 17.14 13.15 -3.62
N ALA A 113 16.66 13.69 -4.73
CA ALA A 113 17.43 14.61 -5.57
C ALA A 113 17.87 15.86 -4.80
N GLY A 114 16.94 16.48 -4.06
CA GLY A 114 17.22 17.63 -3.19
C GLY A 114 18.24 17.29 -2.09
N PHE A 115 18.15 16.11 -1.48
CA PHE A 115 19.14 15.64 -0.52
C PHE A 115 20.54 15.56 -1.13
N ILE A 116 20.70 15.03 -2.35
CA ILE A 116 22.02 14.94 -2.99
C ILE A 116 22.62 16.32 -3.25
N VAL A 117 21.80 17.29 -3.67
CA VAL A 117 22.26 18.68 -3.86
C VAL A 117 22.73 19.28 -2.53
N LEU A 118 21.96 19.08 -1.45
CA LEU A 118 22.34 19.55 -0.10
C LEU A 118 23.62 18.87 0.40
N TYR A 119 23.73 17.56 0.21
CA TYR A 119 24.91 16.78 0.57
C TYR A 119 26.16 17.25 -0.18
N ALA A 120 26.03 17.48 -1.49
CA ALA A 120 27.10 18.03 -2.32
C ALA A 120 27.53 19.42 -1.84
N GLY A 121 26.57 20.32 -1.58
CA GLY A 121 26.84 21.65 -1.04
C GLY A 121 27.59 21.59 0.30
N LEU A 122 27.11 20.77 1.24
CA LEU A 122 27.77 20.60 2.54
C LEU A 122 29.18 20.03 2.41
N ARG A 123 29.38 19.03 1.53
CA ARG A 123 30.69 18.44 1.28
C ARG A 123 31.66 19.46 0.68
N THR A 124 31.22 20.26 -0.28
CA THR A 124 32.06 21.33 -0.87
C THR A 124 32.47 22.38 0.13
N HIS A 125 31.56 22.75 1.04
CA HIS A 125 31.89 23.69 2.11
C HIS A 125 32.95 23.13 3.06
N MET A 126 32.85 21.84 3.42
CA MET A 126 33.77 21.20 4.37
C MET A 126 35.14 20.88 3.79
N THR A 127 35.19 20.49 2.51
CA THR A 127 36.41 19.95 1.86
C THR A 127 36.94 20.85 0.73
N LYS A 128 36.43 22.08 0.65
CA LYS A 128 36.71 23.09 -0.38
C LYS A 128 36.18 22.69 -1.78
N TRP A 129 36.32 23.60 -2.74
CA TRP A 129 35.81 23.47 -4.12
C TRP A 129 36.48 22.36 -4.97
N ASN A 130 37.49 21.67 -4.46
CA ASN A 130 38.22 20.60 -5.17
C ASN A 130 37.54 19.23 -5.06
N THR A 131 36.24 19.20 -4.74
CA THR A 131 35.50 17.97 -4.49
C THR A 131 34.77 17.49 -5.73
N GLU A 132 34.66 16.17 -5.87
CA GLU A 132 34.09 15.54 -7.06
C GLU A 132 32.58 15.73 -7.22
N LEU A 133 31.87 16.07 -6.13
CA LEU A 133 30.46 16.48 -6.17
C LEU A 133 30.27 18.00 -6.23
N ALA A 134 31.33 18.80 -6.43
CA ALA A 134 31.18 20.24 -6.49
C ALA A 134 30.22 20.68 -7.61
N PRO A 135 29.33 21.68 -7.39
CA PRO A 135 28.44 22.18 -8.43
C PRO A 135 29.14 22.63 -9.71
N SER A 136 30.31 23.24 -9.55
CA SER A 136 31.15 23.61 -10.68
C SER A 136 32.60 23.21 -10.43
N ILE A 137 33.27 22.80 -11.51
CA ILE A 137 34.69 22.47 -11.52
C ILE A 137 35.42 23.59 -12.27
N TYR A 138 36.50 24.11 -11.67
CA TYR A 138 37.42 25.01 -12.34
C TYR A 138 38.46 24.21 -13.11
N ILE A 139 38.62 24.52 -14.41
CA ILE A 139 39.62 23.86 -15.25
C ILE A 139 40.69 24.86 -15.64
N ALA A 140 41.91 24.63 -15.15
CA ALA A 140 43.06 25.52 -15.36
C ALA A 140 43.44 25.71 -16.85
N SER A 141 43.26 24.68 -17.69
CA SER A 141 43.58 24.76 -19.12
C SER A 141 42.69 25.72 -19.90
N HIS A 142 41.44 25.93 -19.44
CA HIS A 142 40.47 26.79 -20.10
C HIS A 142 40.17 28.08 -19.33
N LYS A 143 40.71 28.23 -18.11
CA LYS A 143 40.46 29.37 -17.20
C LYS A 143 38.97 29.68 -17.01
N ALA A 144 38.13 28.65 -16.96
CA ALA A 144 36.68 28.78 -16.89
C ALA A 144 36.06 27.75 -15.92
N TYR A 145 34.87 28.07 -15.41
CA TYR A 145 34.07 27.20 -14.56
C TYR A 145 33.03 26.44 -15.39
N TYR A 146 32.94 25.14 -15.16
CA TYR A 146 31.98 24.27 -15.86
C TYR A 146 31.05 23.58 -14.88
N VAL A 147 29.83 23.28 -15.35
CA VAL A 147 28.89 22.46 -14.60
C VAL A 147 29.47 21.06 -14.47
N ASN A 148 29.49 20.55 -13.25
CA ASN A 148 30.02 19.23 -12.99
C ASN A 148 29.05 18.14 -13.46
N GLU A 149 29.46 17.39 -14.48
CA GLU A 149 28.75 16.23 -15.00
C GLU A 149 28.45 15.19 -13.89
N THR A 150 29.40 15.02 -12.95
CA THR A 150 29.26 14.08 -11.82
C THR A 150 28.10 14.43 -10.91
N LEU A 151 27.89 15.72 -10.63
CA LEU A 151 26.78 16.17 -9.79
C LEU A 151 25.44 15.91 -10.49
N LEU A 152 25.33 16.20 -11.78
CA LEU A 152 24.10 15.97 -12.55
C LEU A 152 23.69 14.49 -12.53
N ILE A 153 24.66 13.59 -12.73
CA ILE A 153 24.44 12.15 -12.68
C ILE A 153 24.09 11.70 -11.26
N ALA A 154 24.78 12.23 -10.24
CA ALA A 154 24.47 11.94 -8.85
C ALA A 154 23.02 12.31 -8.52
N VAL A 155 22.56 13.49 -8.92
CA VAL A 155 21.17 13.95 -8.74
C VAL A 155 20.18 13.05 -9.48
N TYR A 156 20.49 12.63 -10.72
CA TYR A 156 19.66 11.68 -11.47
C TYR A 156 19.57 10.31 -10.78
N ILE A 157 20.71 9.78 -10.30
CA ILE A 157 20.75 8.53 -9.52
C ILE A 157 19.90 8.69 -8.26
N GLY A 158 20.03 9.79 -7.51
CA GLY A 158 19.20 10.04 -6.32
C GLY A 158 17.71 10.12 -6.61
N ALA A 159 17.32 10.79 -7.70
CA ALA A 159 15.92 10.83 -8.11
C ALA A 159 15.38 9.42 -8.38
N TRP A 160 16.17 8.60 -9.08
CA TRP A 160 15.84 7.20 -9.34
C TRP A 160 15.79 6.36 -8.07
N THR A 161 16.75 6.49 -7.15
CA THR A 161 16.77 5.73 -5.90
C THR A 161 15.58 6.08 -5.02
N GLY A 162 15.21 7.36 -4.92
CA GLY A 162 14.04 7.82 -4.19
C GLY A 162 12.72 7.34 -4.80
N ALA A 163 12.61 7.31 -6.13
CA ALA A 163 11.44 6.78 -6.83
C ALA A 163 11.32 5.26 -6.66
N LEU A 164 12.43 4.53 -6.78
CA LEU A 164 12.48 3.08 -6.52
C LEU A 164 12.15 2.76 -5.07
N PHE A 165 12.60 3.58 -4.12
CA PHE A 165 12.25 3.42 -2.71
C PHE A 165 10.74 3.49 -2.50
N ALA A 166 10.07 4.53 -3.01
CA ALA A 166 8.62 4.64 -2.92
C ALA A 166 7.90 3.45 -3.60
N TRP A 167 8.36 3.05 -4.79
CA TRP A 167 7.81 1.89 -5.48
C TRP A 167 7.96 0.60 -4.64
N SER A 168 9.15 0.37 -4.09
CA SER A 168 9.42 -0.81 -3.26
C SER A 168 8.57 -0.83 -1.99
N GLU A 169 8.33 0.34 -1.39
CA GLU A 169 7.49 0.48 -0.22
C GLU A 169 6.04 0.19 -0.57
N LEU A 170 5.54 0.72 -1.68
CA LEU A 170 4.18 0.50 -2.17
C LEU A 170 3.90 -0.97 -2.56
N VAL A 171 4.87 -1.62 -3.20
CA VAL A 171 4.79 -3.06 -3.51
C VAL A 171 4.84 -3.90 -2.24
N SER A 172 5.63 -3.47 -1.25
CA SER A 172 5.76 -4.17 0.03
C SER A 172 4.62 -3.86 1.00
N THR A 173 3.84 -2.80 0.77
CA THR A 173 2.65 -2.52 1.56
C THR A 173 1.58 -3.51 1.15
N PRO A 174 1.06 -4.28 2.12
CA PRO A 174 0.04 -5.25 1.81
C PRO A 174 -1.19 -4.53 1.25
N THR A 175 -1.78 -5.16 0.26
CA THR A 175 -2.63 -4.57 -0.79
C THR A 175 -3.85 -3.79 -0.33
N ALA A 176 -4.33 -4.09 0.87
CA ALA A 176 -5.47 -3.42 1.46
C ALA A 176 -5.05 -2.12 2.21
N CYS A 177 -3.80 -2.01 2.68
CA CYS A 177 -3.33 -1.05 3.69
C CYS A 177 -2.71 0.26 3.16
N TRP A 178 -3.01 0.73 1.94
CA TRP A 178 -2.21 1.80 1.31
C TRP A 178 -2.07 3.10 2.11
N ASN A 179 -3.05 3.45 2.95
CA ASN A 179 -3.04 4.69 3.74
C ASN A 179 -2.95 4.47 5.25
N VAL A 180 -3.19 3.25 5.74
CA VAL A 180 -3.20 2.94 7.17
C VAL A 180 -2.25 1.78 7.43
N PRO A 181 -1.18 1.98 8.23
CA PRO A 181 -0.27 0.90 8.56
C PRO A 181 -1.03 -0.22 9.25
N ALA A 182 -0.72 -1.46 8.88
CA ALA A 182 -1.38 -2.62 9.44
C ALA A 182 -1.12 -2.68 10.96
N PHE A 183 -2.20 -2.71 11.74
CA PHE A 183 -2.09 -2.91 13.18
C PHE A 183 -1.75 -4.37 13.48
N ASP A 184 -0.86 -4.58 14.45
CA ASP A 184 -0.45 -5.92 14.88
C ASP A 184 -1.24 -6.32 16.13
N PRO A 185 -2.03 -7.41 16.08
CA PRO A 185 -2.88 -7.82 17.19
C PRO A 185 -2.09 -8.27 18.43
N GLU A 186 -0.90 -8.85 18.23
CA GLU A 186 0.00 -9.37 19.28
C GLU A 186 0.35 -8.31 20.33
N THR A 187 0.38 -7.04 19.94
CA THR A 187 0.83 -5.93 20.78
C THR A 187 -0.01 -5.70 22.03
N VAL A 188 -1.24 -6.20 22.07
CA VAL A 188 -2.12 -6.11 23.23
C VAL A 188 -1.89 -7.27 24.21
N ILE A 189 -1.59 -8.48 23.70
CA ILE A 189 -1.41 -9.69 24.50
C ILE A 189 -0.03 -9.70 25.15
N SER A 190 1.01 -9.49 24.35
CA SER A 190 2.40 -9.37 24.79
C SER A 190 2.84 -7.91 24.63
N PRO A 191 2.81 -7.09 25.71
CA PRO A 191 3.26 -5.72 25.64
C PRO A 191 4.78 -5.67 25.43
N GLU A 192 5.20 -5.76 24.16
CA GLU A 192 6.60 -5.61 23.79
C GLU A 192 7.07 -4.16 24.01
N SER A 193 8.32 -4.02 24.44
CA SER A 193 8.94 -2.70 24.50
C SER A 193 8.98 -2.07 23.10
N LEU A 194 8.70 -0.76 23.04
CA LEU A 194 8.71 -0.01 21.78
C LEU A 194 10.04 -0.18 21.02
N ARG A 195 11.16 -0.24 21.75
CA ARG A 195 12.50 -0.46 21.21
C ARG A 195 12.60 -1.78 20.44
N ASN A 196 12.19 -2.89 21.05
CA ASN A 196 12.30 -4.21 20.41
C ASN A 196 11.44 -4.27 19.14
N ARG A 197 10.22 -3.70 19.18
CA ARG A 197 9.35 -3.60 18.01
C ARG A 197 9.97 -2.74 16.90
N THR A 198 10.58 -1.60 17.25
CA THR A 198 11.30 -0.78 16.26
C THR A 198 12.45 -1.54 15.61
N MET A 199 13.25 -2.29 16.38
CA MET A 199 14.39 -3.05 15.82
C MET A 199 13.94 -4.20 14.93
N LYS A 200 12.91 -4.97 15.34
CA LYS A 200 12.33 -6.07 14.55
C LYS A 200 11.78 -5.56 13.21
N ASN A 201 11.05 -4.44 13.23
CA ASN A 201 10.49 -3.84 12.02
C ASN A 201 11.53 -3.13 11.15
N LEU A 202 12.59 -2.61 11.76
CA LEU A 202 13.72 -2.04 11.02
C LEU A 202 14.49 -3.12 10.28
N LEU A 203 14.86 -4.22 10.95
CA LEU A 203 15.61 -5.31 10.35
C LEU A 203 14.85 -5.95 9.18
N SER A 204 13.57 -6.25 9.37
CA SER A 204 12.72 -6.79 8.30
C SER A 204 12.44 -5.79 7.15
N ARG A 205 12.59 -4.48 7.38
CA ARG A 205 12.54 -3.50 6.29
C ARG A 205 13.88 -3.43 5.55
N ILE A 206 15.01 -3.51 6.25
CA ILE A 206 16.34 -3.55 5.63
C ILE A 206 16.45 -4.74 4.68
N GLU A 207 15.99 -5.92 5.09
CA GLU A 207 15.94 -7.13 4.24
C GLU A 207 15.15 -6.94 2.93
N ARG A 208 14.14 -6.07 2.92
CA ARG A 208 13.35 -5.78 1.71
C ARG A 208 14.00 -4.71 0.83
N VAL A 209 14.61 -3.72 1.47
CA VAL A 209 15.08 -2.49 0.81
C VAL A 209 16.50 -2.64 0.27
N TRP A 210 17.30 -3.60 0.74
CA TRP A 210 18.72 -3.69 0.36
C TRP A 210 18.94 -3.83 -1.16
N TRP A 211 18.00 -4.47 -1.88
CA TRP A 211 18.01 -4.63 -3.34
C TRP A 211 17.96 -3.30 -4.12
N ILE A 212 17.56 -2.20 -3.49
CA ILE A 212 17.52 -0.88 -4.12
C ILE A 212 18.93 -0.34 -4.39
N VAL A 213 19.89 -0.64 -3.50
CA VAL A 213 21.28 -0.16 -3.64
C VAL A 213 21.92 -0.65 -4.95
N PRO A 214 21.92 -1.95 -5.28
CA PRO A 214 22.44 -2.40 -6.57
C PRO A 214 21.61 -1.87 -7.76
N SER A 215 20.29 -1.74 -7.61
CA SER A 215 19.42 -1.18 -8.66
C SER A 215 19.73 0.29 -8.99
N SER A 216 20.31 1.02 -8.03
CA SER A 216 20.71 2.42 -8.17
C SER A 216 21.87 2.63 -9.14
N PHE A 217 22.58 1.57 -9.55
CA PHE A 217 23.62 1.63 -10.57
C PHE A 217 23.08 1.50 -12.01
N LEU A 218 21.82 1.10 -12.21
CA LEU A 218 21.21 1.04 -13.55
C LEU A 218 21.15 2.42 -14.26
N PRO A 219 20.80 3.53 -13.59
CA PRO A 219 20.92 4.87 -14.16
C PRO A 219 22.35 5.23 -14.59
N LEU A 220 23.36 4.76 -13.83
CA LEU A 220 24.76 5.01 -14.16
C LEU A 220 25.17 4.24 -15.42
N THR A 221 24.83 2.95 -15.51
CA THR A 221 25.17 2.13 -16.68
C THR A 221 24.46 2.61 -17.94
N THR A 222 23.16 2.93 -17.84
CA THR A 222 22.39 3.52 -18.95
C THR A 222 22.96 4.86 -19.39
N TYR A 223 23.37 5.71 -18.45
CA TYR A 223 24.05 6.96 -18.77
C TYR A 223 25.36 6.73 -19.50
N VAL A 224 26.21 5.79 -19.05
CA VAL A 224 27.49 5.50 -19.72
C VAL A 224 27.28 5.06 -21.17
N LEU A 225 26.29 4.19 -21.43
CA LEU A 225 25.98 3.71 -22.78
C LEU A 225 25.42 4.82 -23.68
N LEU A 226 24.59 5.70 -23.12
CA LEU A 226 23.92 6.77 -23.86
C LEU A 226 24.67 8.10 -23.83
N ARG A 227 25.80 8.22 -23.13
CA ARG A 227 26.53 9.48 -22.88
C ARG A 227 26.79 10.26 -24.17
N ASN A 228 27.36 9.59 -25.17
CA ASN A 228 27.71 10.22 -26.45
C ASN A 228 26.47 10.69 -27.22
N LEU A 229 25.39 9.89 -27.21
CA LEU A 229 24.11 10.23 -27.84
C LEU A 229 23.45 11.41 -27.14
N PHE A 230 23.42 11.39 -25.81
CA PHE A 230 22.84 12.43 -24.97
C PHE A 230 23.53 13.78 -25.19
N TRP A 231 24.86 13.83 -25.11
CA TRP A 231 25.60 15.08 -25.34
C TRP A 231 25.56 15.53 -26.80
N SER A 232 25.54 14.60 -27.77
CA SER A 232 25.31 14.95 -29.18
C SER A 232 23.93 15.59 -29.38
N ALA A 233 22.89 15.07 -28.72
CA ALA A 233 21.56 15.64 -28.75
C ALA A 233 21.51 17.03 -28.08
N ILE A 234 22.14 17.19 -26.91
CA ILE A 234 22.25 18.49 -26.22
C ILE A 234 22.91 19.52 -27.11
N ILE A 235 24.04 19.18 -27.76
CA ILE A 235 24.76 20.13 -28.64
C ILE A 235 23.88 20.53 -29.84
N ARG A 236 23.12 19.59 -30.41
CA ARG A 236 22.17 19.91 -31.49
C ARG A 236 21.03 20.82 -31.04
N VAL A 237 20.51 20.64 -29.82
CA VAL A 237 19.42 21.46 -29.27
C VAL A 237 19.91 22.85 -28.83
N VAL A 238 21.10 22.93 -28.21
CA VAL A 238 21.69 24.17 -27.70
C VAL A 238 22.17 25.06 -28.86
N GLY A 239 22.56 24.47 -30.00
CA GLY A 239 22.98 25.24 -31.18
C GLY A 239 24.28 26.02 -30.95
N VAL A 240 24.60 26.93 -31.88
CA VAL A 240 25.88 27.64 -31.92
C VAL A 240 25.87 28.93 -31.08
N ASP A 241 24.70 29.57 -30.91
CA ASP A 241 24.59 30.96 -30.44
C ASP A 241 23.95 31.16 -29.05
N THR A 242 23.75 30.10 -28.27
CA THR A 242 23.14 30.21 -26.93
C THR A 242 24.17 30.52 -25.84
N ALA A 243 23.78 31.38 -24.90
CA ALA A 243 24.59 31.78 -23.74
C ALA A 243 24.98 30.62 -22.80
N VAL A 244 24.30 29.47 -22.91
CA VAL A 244 24.57 28.25 -22.13
C VAL A 244 25.65 27.36 -22.75
N ARG A 245 25.98 27.56 -24.03
CA ARG A 245 27.00 26.78 -24.76
C ARG A 245 28.38 26.78 -24.08
N PRO A 246 28.93 27.91 -23.60
CA PRO A 246 30.24 27.93 -22.95
C PRO A 246 30.30 27.12 -21.65
N TYR A 247 29.16 26.92 -20.98
CA TYR A 247 29.07 26.18 -19.72
C TYR A 247 28.81 24.68 -19.91
N LEU A 248 28.14 24.27 -20.99
CA LEU A 248 27.73 22.89 -21.27
C LEU A 248 28.72 22.13 -22.17
N VAL A 249 29.24 22.78 -23.21
CA VAL A 249 30.12 22.14 -24.22
C VAL A 249 31.43 21.65 -23.60
N PRO A 250 32.09 22.33 -22.66
CA PRO A 250 33.35 21.80 -22.13
C PRO A 250 33.18 20.63 -21.15
N SER A 251 31.97 20.41 -20.60
CA SER A 251 31.71 19.30 -19.68
C SER A 251 31.92 17.91 -20.33
N PHE A 252 31.68 17.75 -21.64
CA PHE A 252 31.92 16.46 -22.32
C PHE A 252 33.42 16.15 -22.51
N ARG A 253 34.28 17.18 -22.54
CA ARG A 253 35.72 17.06 -22.83
C ARG A 253 36.53 16.62 -21.61
N VAL A 254 35.93 16.66 -20.42
CA VAL A 254 36.55 16.18 -19.19
C VAL A 254 36.50 14.65 -19.17
N GLY A 255 37.61 14.03 -18.74
CA GLY A 255 37.72 12.57 -18.66
C GLY A 255 36.68 11.99 -17.69
N PHE A 256 35.73 11.22 -18.22
CA PHE A 256 34.68 10.58 -17.44
C PHE A 256 35.18 9.26 -16.83
N ARG A 257 35.21 9.16 -15.50
CA ARG A 257 35.68 7.98 -14.76
C ARG A 257 34.49 7.28 -14.07
N PRO A 258 33.79 6.34 -14.74
CA PRO A 258 32.53 5.80 -14.25
C PRO A 258 32.66 5.04 -12.93
N MET A 259 33.71 4.23 -12.77
CA MET A 259 33.93 3.44 -11.55
C MET A 259 34.08 4.33 -10.31
N HIS A 260 34.80 5.42 -10.47
CA HIS A 260 35.03 6.39 -9.41
C HIS A 260 33.75 7.11 -9.02
N ILE A 261 32.95 7.54 -10.01
CA ILE A 261 31.64 8.17 -9.77
C ILE A 261 30.71 7.21 -9.04
N GLY A 262 30.73 5.92 -9.39
CA GLY A 262 29.97 4.88 -8.69
C GLY A 262 30.29 4.82 -7.19
N ILE A 263 31.58 4.83 -6.82
CA ILE A 263 32.02 4.81 -5.41
C ILE A 263 31.58 6.07 -4.68
N VAL A 264 31.70 7.22 -5.34
CA VAL A 264 31.42 8.55 -4.78
C VAL A 264 29.93 8.75 -4.53
N VAL A 265 29.07 8.24 -5.42
CA VAL A 265 27.61 8.31 -5.32
C VAL A 265 27.04 7.23 -4.38
N LEU A 266 27.74 6.12 -4.15
CA LEU A 266 27.30 5.06 -3.25
C LEU A 266 27.05 5.56 -1.82
N VAL A 267 27.91 6.44 -1.31
CA VAL A 267 27.77 7.01 0.05
C VAL A 267 26.46 7.78 0.24
N PRO A 268 26.15 8.83 -0.56
CA PRO A 268 24.87 9.54 -0.42
C PRO A 268 23.66 8.67 -0.77
N VAL A 269 23.78 7.68 -1.65
CA VAL A 269 22.68 6.73 -1.93
C VAL A 269 22.37 5.87 -0.70
N LEU A 270 23.39 5.28 -0.06
CA LEU A 270 23.21 4.48 1.15
C LEU A 270 22.59 5.31 2.28
N MET A 271 22.99 6.57 2.39
CA MET A 271 22.40 7.53 3.33
C MET A 271 20.91 7.76 3.10
N ILE A 272 20.49 8.05 1.86
CA ILE A 272 19.07 8.30 1.57
C ILE A 272 18.24 7.06 1.91
N VAL A 273 18.71 5.88 1.51
CA VAL A 273 18.01 4.62 1.75
C VAL A 273 17.90 4.34 3.26
N THR A 274 18.98 4.52 4.02
CA THR A 274 18.96 4.34 5.49
C THR A 274 18.06 5.38 6.17
N LEU A 275 18.10 6.63 5.72
CA LEU A 275 17.30 7.69 6.32
C LEU A 275 15.80 7.51 6.05
N PHE A 276 15.43 7.15 4.83
CA PHE A 276 14.04 6.84 4.47
C PHE A 276 13.53 5.58 5.16
N THR A 277 14.37 4.54 5.31
CA THR A 277 13.96 3.34 6.07
C THR A 277 13.73 3.64 7.54
N VAL A 278 14.64 4.37 8.19
CA VAL A 278 14.48 4.76 9.61
C VAL A 278 13.24 5.64 9.78
N THR A 279 13.07 6.67 8.96
CA THR A 279 11.94 7.59 9.06
C THR A 279 10.59 6.86 8.88
N ASN A 280 10.49 5.99 7.88
CA ASN A 280 9.25 5.25 7.63
C ASN A 280 8.96 4.17 8.67
N THR A 281 9.99 3.52 9.24
CA THR A 281 9.80 2.54 10.33
C THR A 281 9.37 3.20 11.63
N LEU A 282 9.96 4.34 11.97
CA LEU A 282 9.55 5.14 13.12
C LEU A 282 8.09 5.56 12.99
N PHE A 283 7.70 6.08 11.82
CA PHE A 283 6.31 6.47 11.58
C PHE A 283 5.37 5.28 11.80
N ASP A 284 5.62 4.14 11.17
CA ASP A 284 4.74 2.96 11.27
C ASP A 284 4.61 2.40 12.68
N VAL A 285 5.74 2.29 13.40
CA VAL A 285 5.74 1.70 14.74
C VAL A 285 5.09 2.63 15.76
N TYR A 286 5.40 3.92 15.73
CA TYR A 286 4.85 4.86 16.72
C TYR A 286 3.36 5.13 16.53
N TRP A 287 2.87 5.14 15.29
CA TRP A 287 1.45 5.35 15.00
C TRP A 287 0.59 4.09 15.23
N THR A 288 1.16 2.89 15.14
CA THR A 288 0.44 1.62 15.41
C THR A 288 0.66 1.06 16.81
N HIS A 289 1.53 1.65 17.62
CA HIS A 289 1.75 1.18 19.00
C HIS A 289 0.52 1.45 19.87
N PRO A 290 0.05 0.50 20.68
CA PRO A 290 -1.12 0.70 21.53
C PRO A 290 -0.98 1.96 22.39
N LEU A 291 -1.99 2.82 22.40
CA LEU A 291 -2.06 3.98 23.29
C LEU A 291 -2.39 3.53 24.72
N ARG A 292 -1.95 4.31 25.71
CA ARG A 292 -2.43 4.15 27.09
C ARG A 292 -3.95 4.37 27.11
N ILE A 293 -4.66 3.81 28.09
CA ILE A 293 -6.11 3.95 28.20
C ILE A 293 -6.45 5.45 28.27
N LEU A 294 -7.14 5.95 27.24
CA LEU A 294 -7.30 7.38 26.97
C LEU A 294 -8.55 7.91 27.67
N ALA A 295 -9.65 7.16 27.59
CA ALA A 295 -10.96 7.57 28.05
C ALA A 295 -10.98 7.96 29.53
N THR A 296 -10.15 7.32 30.38
CA THR A 296 -10.12 7.55 31.82
C THR A 296 -9.50 8.89 32.24
N SER A 297 -8.56 9.44 31.45
CA SER A 297 -7.72 10.58 31.92
C SER A 297 -8.02 11.91 31.24
N GLN A 298 -8.76 11.92 30.14
CA GLN A 298 -8.95 13.12 29.29
C GLN A 298 -10.40 13.40 28.90
N ALA A 299 -11.33 12.46 29.06
CA ALA A 299 -12.71 12.61 28.61
C ALA A 299 -13.67 12.83 29.79
N LYS A 300 -14.65 13.74 29.61
CA LYS A 300 -15.72 14.02 30.59
C LYS A 300 -16.62 12.82 30.81
N ASP A 301 -17.03 12.15 29.71
CA ASP A 301 -17.81 10.91 29.73
C ASP A 301 -17.04 9.77 29.02
N PRO A 302 -16.33 8.91 29.77
CA PRO A 302 -15.39 7.95 29.18
C PRO A 302 -16.08 6.87 28.36
N ASN A 303 -17.22 6.37 28.81
CA ASN A 303 -17.94 5.29 28.15
C ASN A 303 -18.59 5.76 26.84
N MET A 304 -19.16 6.98 26.80
CA MET A 304 -19.73 7.55 25.57
C MET A 304 -18.65 7.84 24.54
N THR A 305 -17.51 8.39 24.99
CA THR A 305 -16.38 8.71 24.12
C THR A 305 -15.79 7.45 23.48
N LEU A 306 -15.69 6.35 24.24
CA LEU A 306 -15.26 5.05 23.72
C LEU A 306 -16.25 4.48 22.70
N ILE A 307 -17.56 4.50 22.99
CA ILE A 307 -18.59 4.02 22.05
C ILE A 307 -18.57 4.84 20.75
N ALA A 308 -18.40 6.16 20.85
CA ALA A 308 -18.25 7.03 19.67
C ALA A 308 -17.01 6.66 18.83
N GLY A 309 -15.89 6.31 19.48
CA GLY A 309 -14.68 5.83 18.80
C GLY A 309 -14.84 4.46 18.14
N LEU A 310 -15.62 3.54 18.74
CA LEU A 310 -15.89 2.23 18.14
C LEU A 310 -16.77 2.35 16.88
N HIS A 311 -17.65 3.36 16.82
CA HIS A 311 -18.48 3.66 15.66
C HIS A 311 -17.83 4.61 14.63
N ASP A 312 -16.57 5.03 14.84
CA ASP A 312 -15.92 5.94 13.91
C ASP A 312 -15.76 5.29 12.51
N PRO A 313 -16.14 5.98 11.42
CA PRO A 313 -15.99 5.43 10.05
C PRO A 313 -14.52 5.29 9.62
N HIS A 314 -13.62 6.00 10.28
CA HIS A 314 -12.21 6.02 9.88
C HIS A 314 -11.43 4.89 10.56
N PRO A 315 -10.86 3.93 9.80
CA PRO A 315 -10.31 2.68 10.32
C PRO A 315 -9.18 2.87 11.34
N PHE A 316 -8.37 3.91 11.16
CA PHE A 316 -7.31 4.25 12.11
C PHE A 316 -7.83 4.60 13.52
N PHE A 317 -8.89 5.40 13.63
CA PHE A 317 -9.44 5.81 14.94
C PHE A 317 -10.23 4.67 15.56
N SER A 318 -11.04 3.96 14.76
CA SER A 318 -11.75 2.77 15.25
C SER A 318 -10.77 1.69 15.73
N ALA A 319 -9.66 1.46 15.03
CA ALA A 319 -8.64 0.50 15.46
C ALA A 319 -8.06 0.85 16.84
N HIS A 320 -7.78 2.13 17.11
CA HIS A 320 -7.34 2.56 18.43
C HIS A 320 -8.43 2.33 19.49
N ALA A 321 -9.71 2.55 19.16
CA ALA A 321 -10.82 2.30 20.07
C ALA A 321 -10.96 0.80 20.42
N TYR A 322 -10.85 -0.09 19.44
CA TYR A 322 -10.86 -1.54 19.69
C TYR A 322 -9.64 -2.00 20.50
N CYS A 323 -8.46 -1.44 20.22
CA CYS A 323 -7.25 -1.71 20.98
C CYS A 323 -7.39 -1.26 22.45
N GLU A 324 -7.95 -0.07 22.68
CA GLU A 324 -8.25 0.45 24.02
C GLU A 324 -9.28 -0.44 24.74
N LEU A 325 -10.33 -0.86 24.04
CA LEU A 325 -11.36 -1.75 24.58
C LEU A 325 -10.78 -3.08 25.05
N ALA A 326 -9.95 -3.73 24.23
CA ALA A 326 -9.29 -4.99 24.60
C ALA A 326 -8.38 -4.82 25.82
N ARG A 327 -7.66 -3.69 25.92
CA ARG A 327 -6.83 -3.39 27.09
C ARG A 327 -7.64 -3.15 28.35
N ILE A 328 -8.79 -2.50 28.25
CA ILE A 328 -9.73 -2.33 29.38
C ILE A 328 -10.21 -3.71 29.85
N ALA A 329 -10.61 -4.57 28.91
CA ALA A 329 -11.08 -5.92 29.21
C ALA A 329 -9.99 -6.76 29.93
N MET A 330 -8.74 -6.67 29.49
CA MET A 330 -7.65 -7.46 30.08
C MET A 330 -7.14 -6.90 31.42
N TYR A 331 -6.82 -5.60 31.49
CA TYR A 331 -5.94 -5.09 32.55
C TYR A 331 -6.64 -4.23 33.61
N ASP A 332 -7.75 -3.55 33.29
CA ASP A 332 -8.32 -2.52 34.16
C ASP A 332 -9.68 -2.94 34.78
N LYS A 333 -9.59 -3.59 35.95
CA LYS A 333 -10.75 -4.01 36.75
C LYS A 333 -11.69 -2.86 37.12
N THR A 334 -11.15 -1.68 37.41
CA THR A 334 -11.96 -0.54 37.84
C THR A 334 -12.81 -0.04 36.68
N ARG A 335 -12.23 0.04 35.47
CA ARG A 335 -12.95 0.44 34.26
C ARG A 335 -13.97 -0.60 33.81
N ARG A 336 -13.70 -1.90 33.95
CA ARG A 336 -14.71 -2.94 33.69
C ARG A 336 -15.92 -2.81 34.59
N LYS A 337 -15.73 -2.62 35.90
CA LYS A 337 -16.83 -2.39 36.84
C LYS A 337 -17.65 -1.15 36.48
N MET A 338 -16.99 -0.03 36.15
CA MET A 338 -17.68 1.17 35.66
C MET A 338 -18.51 0.93 34.39
N LEU A 339 -18.11 -0.04 33.55
CA LEU A 339 -18.86 -0.39 32.35
C LEU A 339 -20.09 -1.24 32.69
N PHE A 340 -19.96 -2.19 33.61
CA PHE A 340 -21.08 -3.02 34.08
C PHE A 340 -22.08 -2.24 34.94
N ASP A 341 -21.63 -1.26 35.72
CA ASP A 341 -22.50 -0.42 36.53
C ASP A 341 -23.32 0.59 35.68
N ASP A 342 -22.97 0.80 34.40
CA ASP A 342 -23.65 1.71 33.43
C ASP A 342 -24.91 1.06 32.82
N VAL A 343 -25.88 0.73 33.68
CA VAL A 343 -27.13 0.03 33.32
C VAL A 343 -28.27 0.98 32.96
N GLN A 344 -28.23 2.22 33.47
CA GLN A 344 -29.34 3.17 33.28
C GLN A 344 -29.24 3.89 31.93
N ARG A 345 -30.36 3.94 31.18
CA ARG A 345 -30.50 4.78 29.98
C ARG A 345 -30.63 6.25 30.38
N GLN A 346 -29.54 6.87 30.81
CA GLN A 346 -29.54 8.29 31.09
C GLN A 346 -29.61 9.08 29.77
N HIS A 347 -30.59 9.97 29.65
CA HIS A 347 -30.71 10.94 28.54
C HIS A 347 -30.70 10.33 27.12
N GLY A 348 -31.27 9.13 26.94
CA GLY A 348 -31.33 8.46 25.62
C GLY A 348 -30.02 7.77 25.17
N ARG A 349 -29.03 7.68 26.06
CA ARG A 349 -27.79 6.95 25.82
C ARG A 349 -28.03 5.43 25.76
N PRO A 350 -27.40 4.70 24.81
CA PRO A 350 -27.46 3.25 24.81
C PRO A 350 -26.72 2.68 26.03
N ILE A 351 -27.24 1.57 26.57
CA ILE A 351 -26.58 0.82 27.65
C ILE A 351 -25.18 0.43 27.18
N ALA A 352 -24.16 0.71 28.00
CA ALA A 352 -22.78 0.67 27.55
C ALA A 352 -22.34 -0.74 27.11
N TRP A 353 -22.68 -1.76 27.91
CA TRP A 353 -22.43 -3.17 27.54
C TRP A 353 -23.08 -3.54 26.21
N ASN A 354 -24.40 -3.34 26.08
CA ASN A 354 -25.13 -3.74 24.88
C ASN A 354 -24.62 -3.03 23.61
N ALA A 355 -24.21 -1.76 23.74
CA ALA A 355 -23.60 -1.02 22.64
C ALA A 355 -22.27 -1.65 22.22
N ILE A 356 -21.39 -1.94 23.18
CA ILE A 356 -20.07 -2.54 22.93
C ILE A 356 -20.22 -3.95 22.35
N ALA A 357 -21.04 -4.81 22.97
CA ALA A 357 -21.28 -6.17 22.52
C ALA A 357 -21.80 -6.16 21.06
N LYS A 358 -22.80 -5.33 20.76
CA LYS A 358 -23.34 -5.19 19.41
C LYS A 358 -22.30 -4.71 18.40
N VAL A 359 -21.42 -3.78 18.77
CA VAL A 359 -20.37 -3.27 17.86
C VAL A 359 -19.27 -4.30 17.62
N CYS A 360 -18.87 -5.04 18.65
CA CYS A 360 -17.93 -6.15 18.51
C CYS A 360 -18.52 -7.26 17.63
N GLU A 361 -19.78 -7.66 17.88
CA GLU A 361 -20.50 -8.64 17.04
C GLU A 361 -20.60 -8.17 15.59
N GLN A 362 -20.99 -6.91 15.35
CA GLN A 362 -21.05 -6.34 14.01
C GLN A 362 -19.69 -6.42 13.33
N LYS A 363 -18.60 -6.09 14.04
CA LYS A 363 -17.26 -6.14 13.48
C LYS A 363 -16.81 -7.56 13.16
N ILE A 364 -17.09 -8.53 14.02
CA ILE A 364 -16.82 -9.95 13.78
C ILE A 364 -17.66 -10.45 12.59
N SER A 365 -18.92 -10.04 12.50
CA SER A 365 -19.82 -10.41 11.41
C SER A 365 -19.42 -9.82 10.05
N GLN A 366 -18.63 -8.74 10.00
CA GLN A 366 -18.07 -8.22 8.74
C GLN A 366 -17.17 -9.24 8.04
N LEU A 367 -16.55 -10.19 8.77
CA LEU A 367 -15.83 -11.30 8.14
C LEU A 367 -16.76 -12.27 7.40
N LEU A 368 -18.03 -12.33 7.80
CA LEU A 368 -19.04 -13.22 7.20
C LEU A 368 -19.60 -12.66 5.89
N VAL A 369 -19.82 -11.33 5.81
CA VAL A 369 -20.48 -10.65 4.68
C VAL A 369 -19.66 -10.69 3.37
N ASN A 370 -18.33 -10.82 3.46
CA ASN A 370 -17.44 -10.86 2.28
C ASN A 370 -17.66 -12.08 1.34
N GLN A 371 -18.68 -12.93 1.55
CA GLN A 371 -19.09 -13.98 0.62
C GLN A 371 -20.09 -13.54 -0.46
N GLU A 372 -20.96 -12.56 -0.19
CA GLU A 372 -22.07 -12.24 -1.09
C GLU A 372 -21.61 -11.44 -2.32
N GLY A 373 -20.56 -10.63 -2.18
CA GLY A 373 -19.99 -9.87 -3.30
C GLY A 373 -19.25 -10.72 -4.34
N THR A 374 -18.81 -11.93 -3.98
CA THR A 374 -17.97 -12.78 -4.85
C THR A 374 -18.78 -13.83 -5.62
N LYS A 375 -19.97 -14.19 -5.16
CA LYS A 375 -20.85 -15.15 -5.86
C LYS A 375 -21.43 -14.58 -7.17
N VAL A 376 -21.64 -13.26 -7.26
CA VAL A 376 -22.25 -12.61 -8.44
C VAL A 376 -21.37 -12.68 -9.69
N THR A 377 -20.05 -12.88 -9.57
CA THR A 377 -19.14 -12.91 -10.73
C THR A 377 -18.89 -14.33 -11.28
N ASN A 378 -19.05 -15.38 -10.47
CA ASN A 378 -18.66 -16.75 -10.86
C ASN A 378 -19.83 -17.65 -11.29
N GLU A 379 -21.08 -17.30 -11.02
CA GLU A 379 -22.24 -18.09 -11.47
C GLU A 379 -22.66 -17.81 -12.93
N SER A 380 -22.28 -16.66 -13.51
CA SER A 380 -22.58 -16.34 -14.91
C SER A 380 -21.73 -17.10 -15.94
N SER A 381 -20.73 -17.88 -15.51
CA SER A 381 -19.75 -18.51 -16.40
C SER A 381 -19.87 -20.04 -16.49
N ARG A 382 -20.86 -20.67 -15.82
CA ARG A 382 -20.95 -22.14 -15.74
C ARG A 382 -22.26 -22.77 -16.19
N MET A 383 -23.14 -22.02 -16.87
CA MET A 383 -24.39 -22.54 -17.41
C MET A 383 -24.55 -22.21 -18.90
N SER A 384 -23.66 -22.72 -19.76
CA SER A 384 -23.85 -22.66 -21.22
C SER A 384 -23.10 -23.76 -21.96
N THR A 385 -23.27 -25.01 -21.55
CA THR A 385 -22.97 -26.18 -22.40
C THR A 385 -23.95 -27.27 -22.05
N VAL A 386 -24.91 -27.53 -22.95
CA VAL A 386 -25.54 -28.81 -23.31
C VAL A 386 -26.84 -28.51 -24.11
N ASP A 387 -26.77 -28.85 -25.39
CA ASP A 387 -27.80 -29.41 -26.28
C ASP A 387 -28.85 -28.56 -27.05
N SER A 388 -28.60 -28.56 -28.37
CA SER A 388 -29.45 -29.08 -29.45
C SER A 388 -30.38 -28.15 -30.24
N LYS A 389 -30.13 -28.17 -31.56
CA LYS A 389 -30.87 -27.56 -32.66
C LYS A 389 -32.14 -28.34 -32.99
N THR A 390 -33.25 -27.68 -33.31
CA THR A 390 -34.08 -27.92 -34.52
C THR A 390 -35.17 -26.86 -34.69
N ASN A 391 -35.45 -26.52 -35.95
CA ASN A 391 -36.28 -25.41 -36.45
C ASN A 391 -37.79 -25.61 -36.21
N THR A 392 -38.59 -24.53 -36.24
CA THR A 392 -39.61 -24.20 -37.28
C THR A 392 -40.44 -22.96 -36.86
N GLU A 393 -40.89 -22.23 -37.88
CA GLU A 393 -41.50 -20.90 -37.92
C GLU A 393 -42.94 -20.79 -37.35
N GLY A 394 -43.28 -19.58 -36.87
CA GLY A 394 -44.53 -18.88 -37.17
C GLY A 394 -45.79 -19.16 -36.35
N SER A 395 -46.24 -18.18 -35.54
CA SER A 395 -47.51 -17.42 -35.75
C SER A 395 -48.19 -16.88 -34.46
N LEU A 396 -48.52 -15.57 -34.52
CA LEU A 396 -49.64 -14.80 -33.92
C LEU A 396 -49.83 -14.61 -32.38
N GLN A 397 -49.78 -13.32 -31.99
CA GLN A 397 -50.67 -12.53 -31.08
C GLN A 397 -50.91 -13.04 -29.63
N ALA A 398 -50.98 -12.26 -28.53
CA ALA A 398 -50.90 -10.82 -28.22
C ALA A 398 -50.84 -10.67 -26.66
N ILE A 399 -50.65 -9.42 -26.21
CA ILE A 399 -50.96 -8.83 -24.87
C ILE A 399 -49.74 -8.64 -23.91
N ALA A 400 -49.48 -7.35 -23.62
CA ALA A 400 -48.46 -6.74 -22.73
C ALA A 400 -48.98 -6.66 -21.25
N PRO A 401 -48.24 -6.16 -20.20
CA PRO A 401 -47.19 -5.11 -20.25
C PRO A 401 -45.98 -5.16 -19.26
N GLN A 402 -44.98 -4.34 -19.63
CA GLN A 402 -43.99 -3.58 -18.81
C GLN A 402 -42.94 -4.31 -17.93
N SER A 403 -41.65 -4.27 -18.32
CA SER A 403 -40.69 -3.19 -17.99
C SER A 403 -39.22 -3.62 -18.17
N THR A 404 -38.35 -2.62 -18.41
CA THR A 404 -36.87 -2.63 -18.37
C THR A 404 -36.09 -3.29 -19.53
N ALA A 405 -35.31 -2.47 -20.25
CA ALA A 405 -33.86 -2.65 -20.46
C ALA A 405 -33.34 -1.65 -21.51
N HIS A 406 -32.50 -0.70 -21.06
CA HIS A 406 -31.62 0.06 -21.93
C HIS A 406 -30.67 -0.89 -22.68
N LYS A 407 -30.85 -1.02 -24.00
CA LYS A 407 -29.84 -1.62 -24.88
C LYS A 407 -28.71 -0.61 -25.08
N ALA A 408 -27.54 -0.94 -24.56
CA ALA A 408 -26.29 -0.25 -24.89
C ALA A 408 -26.00 -0.46 -26.38
N ASN A 409 -26.01 0.62 -27.14
CA ASN A 409 -25.63 0.63 -28.55
C ASN A 409 -24.12 0.40 -28.63
N VAL A 410 -23.69 -0.81 -29.01
CA VAL A 410 -22.29 -1.08 -29.37
C VAL A 410 -22.08 -0.52 -30.77
N THR A 411 -21.66 0.75 -30.85
CA THR A 411 -21.22 1.35 -32.10
C THR A 411 -19.84 0.82 -32.45
N ASN A 412 -19.76 -0.05 -33.45
CA ASN A 412 -18.50 -0.49 -34.01
C ASN A 412 -17.83 0.67 -34.75
N VAL A 413 -16.51 0.83 -34.56
CA VAL A 413 -15.66 1.91 -35.09
C VAL A 413 -15.87 2.17 -36.59
N TRP A 414 -16.17 1.13 -37.35
CA TRP A 414 -16.46 1.20 -38.79
C TRP A 414 -17.76 1.95 -39.14
N THR A 415 -18.78 1.92 -38.27
CA THR A 415 -20.04 2.66 -38.47
C THR A 415 -19.93 4.15 -38.17
N ALA A 416 -18.92 4.58 -37.40
CA ALA A 416 -18.64 5.99 -37.15
C ALA A 416 -17.77 6.63 -38.24
N LEU A 417 -16.95 5.84 -38.94
CA LEU A 417 -16.11 6.29 -40.06
C LEU A 417 -16.84 6.32 -41.40
N ALA A 418 -17.96 5.61 -41.54
CA ALA A 418 -18.74 5.53 -42.77
C ALA A 418 -19.74 6.68 -42.96
N GLN A 419 -19.82 7.65 -42.04
CA GLN A 419 -20.69 8.80 -42.21
C GLN A 419 -19.95 9.91 -42.99
N PRO A 420 -20.38 10.24 -44.23
CA PRO A 420 -19.76 11.33 -44.97
C PRO A 420 -20.19 12.69 -44.42
N ALA A 421 -19.23 13.60 -44.29
CA ALA A 421 -19.45 15.00 -43.93
C ALA A 421 -20.26 15.69 -45.04
N SER A 422 -21.47 16.15 -44.72
CA SER A 422 -22.25 17.01 -45.62
C SER A 422 -22.23 18.44 -45.10
N ILE A 423 -21.67 19.33 -45.92
CA ILE A 423 -21.75 20.79 -45.78
C ILE A 423 -22.65 21.30 -46.90
N SER A 424 -23.50 22.27 -46.54
CA SER A 424 -24.13 23.35 -47.32
C SER A 424 -25.65 23.32 -47.59
N SER A 425 -26.29 24.29 -46.91
CA SER A 425 -27.08 25.43 -47.41
C SER A 425 -28.59 25.34 -47.71
N SER A 426 -29.24 26.42 -47.27
CA SER A 426 -30.62 26.94 -47.48
C SER A 426 -31.59 26.56 -46.36
N GLY A 427 -32.26 27.46 -45.63
CA GLY A 427 -32.54 28.88 -45.84
C GLY A 427 -34.06 29.04 -45.87
N ASP A 428 -34.70 29.32 -44.73
CA ASP A 428 -35.97 30.07 -44.65
C ASP A 428 -36.38 30.41 -43.22
N ALA A 429 -37.10 31.51 -43.09
CA ALA A 429 -37.24 32.35 -41.91
C ALA A 429 -38.59 32.24 -41.18
N ASN A 430 -38.52 32.63 -39.90
CA ASN A 430 -39.51 33.32 -39.05
C ASN A 430 -40.08 32.55 -37.82
N PRO A 431 -40.24 33.22 -36.65
CA PRO A 431 -40.13 32.60 -35.33
C PRO A 431 -41.47 32.46 -34.59
N LYS A 432 -41.48 31.64 -33.53
CA LYS A 432 -42.19 31.88 -32.25
C LYS A 432 -41.89 30.79 -31.20
N SER A 433 -41.17 31.20 -30.15
CA SER A 433 -41.33 30.87 -28.72
C SER A 433 -41.73 29.45 -28.27
N VAL A 434 -40.90 28.78 -27.44
CA VAL A 434 -40.94 28.77 -25.95
C VAL A 434 -39.95 27.72 -25.40
N THR A 435 -38.92 28.24 -24.71
CA THR A 435 -38.33 27.84 -23.41
C THR A 435 -38.13 26.36 -23.01
N SER A 436 -36.86 25.95 -22.89
CA SER A 436 -36.19 25.57 -21.61
C SER A 436 -35.02 24.59 -21.84
N GLY A 437 -33.83 24.91 -21.30
CA GLY A 437 -32.71 23.95 -21.31
C GLY A 437 -31.33 24.56 -21.12
N ALA A 438 -30.95 24.75 -19.85
CA ALA A 438 -29.59 24.68 -19.29
C ALA A 438 -28.39 25.21 -20.11
N SER A 439 -27.82 26.31 -19.63
CA SER A 439 -26.49 26.81 -19.98
C SER A 439 -25.39 25.77 -19.70
N VAL A 440 -24.76 25.27 -20.77
CA VAL A 440 -23.46 24.59 -20.73
C VAL A 440 -22.37 25.65 -20.60
N PRO A 441 -21.42 25.57 -19.65
CA PRO A 441 -20.30 26.49 -19.62
C PRO A 441 -19.32 26.16 -20.75
N ALA A 442 -18.90 27.20 -21.47
CA ALA A 442 -17.91 27.12 -22.54
C ALA A 442 -16.57 26.54 -22.05
N PRO A 443 -15.85 25.75 -22.87
CA PRO A 443 -14.53 25.26 -22.53
C PRO A 443 -13.50 26.39 -22.69
N ALA A 444 -12.75 26.66 -21.62
CA ALA A 444 -11.61 27.58 -21.66
C ALA A 444 -10.51 27.04 -22.60
N PRO A 445 -9.88 27.90 -23.42
CA PRO A 445 -8.75 27.52 -24.25
C PRO A 445 -7.47 27.45 -23.42
N GLY A 446 -6.62 26.44 -23.68
CA GLY A 446 -5.24 26.43 -23.23
C GLY A 446 -4.93 25.57 -22.00
N SER A 447 -4.91 24.25 -22.17
CA SER A 447 -3.88 23.43 -21.52
C SER A 447 -3.41 22.40 -22.54
N GLY A 448 -2.11 22.43 -22.86
CA GLY A 448 -1.50 21.37 -23.66
C GLY A 448 -1.76 20.01 -23.02
N PRO A 449 -1.65 18.89 -23.77
CA PRO A 449 -1.86 17.57 -23.21
C PRO A 449 -0.93 17.40 -22.01
N SER A 450 -1.51 17.26 -20.82
CA SER A 450 -0.73 17.09 -19.60
C SER A 450 0.20 15.88 -19.76
N LEU A 451 1.43 15.99 -19.25
CA LEU A 451 2.43 14.90 -19.33
C LEU A 451 1.85 13.56 -18.86
N TYR A 452 0.92 13.60 -17.90
CA TYR A 452 0.16 12.44 -17.43
C TYR A 452 -0.68 11.76 -18.54
N ARG A 453 -1.38 12.53 -19.38
CA ARG A 453 -2.14 11.98 -20.52
C ARG A 453 -1.22 11.35 -21.55
N LEU A 454 -0.08 11.97 -21.86
CA LEU A 454 0.90 11.43 -22.80
C LEU A 454 1.55 10.13 -22.28
N LEU A 455 1.96 10.10 -21.01
CA LEU A 455 2.52 8.88 -20.39
C LEU A 455 1.50 7.74 -20.40
N ARG A 456 0.23 8.05 -20.10
CA ARG A 456 -0.85 7.05 -20.09
C ARG A 456 -1.12 6.49 -21.49
N ILE A 457 -1.16 7.35 -22.50
CA ILE A 457 -1.29 6.93 -23.90
C ILE A 457 -0.10 6.04 -24.30
N ALA A 458 1.13 6.44 -23.97
CA ALA A 458 2.32 5.65 -24.24
C ALA A 458 2.28 4.27 -23.57
N GLN A 459 1.82 4.18 -22.31
CA GLN A 459 1.63 2.92 -21.59
C GLN A 459 0.57 2.02 -22.25
N TYR A 460 -0.57 2.58 -22.66
CA TYR A 460 -1.60 1.79 -23.35
C TYR A 460 -1.14 1.30 -24.72
N VAL A 461 -0.46 2.16 -25.49
CA VAL A 461 0.08 1.80 -26.81
C VAL A 461 1.16 0.73 -26.67
N ALA A 462 2.12 0.91 -25.76
CA ALA A 462 3.15 -0.09 -25.49
C ALA A 462 2.55 -1.42 -25.03
N GLY A 463 1.56 -1.40 -24.13
CA GLY A 463 0.85 -2.60 -23.67
C GLY A 463 0.03 -3.28 -24.77
N ALA A 464 -0.62 -2.51 -25.66
CA ALA A 464 -1.38 -3.03 -26.79
C ALA A 464 -0.46 -3.65 -27.85
N LEU A 465 0.68 -3.02 -28.12
CA LEU A 465 1.72 -3.55 -29.01
C LEU A 465 2.30 -4.84 -28.44
N LEU A 466 2.65 -4.88 -27.15
CA LEU A 466 3.14 -6.10 -26.50
C LEU A 466 2.12 -7.24 -26.60
N ARG A 467 0.83 -6.96 -26.36
CA ARG A 467 -0.23 -7.97 -26.48
C ARG A 467 -0.41 -8.46 -27.91
N ARG A 468 -0.33 -7.57 -28.91
CA ARG A 468 -0.40 -7.95 -30.33
C ARG A 468 0.80 -8.79 -30.76
N VAL A 469 2.01 -8.38 -30.36
CA VAL A 469 3.25 -9.14 -30.62
C VAL A 469 3.17 -10.50 -29.94
N TYR A 470 2.71 -10.57 -28.68
CA TYR A 470 2.54 -11.84 -27.97
C TYR A 470 1.46 -12.75 -28.57
N ALA A 471 0.40 -12.17 -29.14
CA ALA A 471 -0.65 -12.92 -29.84
C ALA A 471 -0.18 -13.47 -31.21
N MET A 472 0.81 -12.82 -31.85
CA MET A 472 1.41 -13.29 -33.11
C MET A 472 2.40 -14.44 -32.93
N ILE A 473 2.84 -14.73 -31.69
CA ILE A 473 3.73 -15.86 -31.41
C ILE A 473 2.92 -17.16 -31.44
N PRO A 474 3.35 -18.19 -32.21
CA PRO A 474 2.71 -19.50 -32.21
C PRO A 474 2.62 -20.12 -30.81
N ASN A 475 1.53 -20.82 -30.49
CA ASN A 475 1.33 -21.40 -29.15
C ASN A 475 2.45 -22.38 -28.75
N ASP A 476 3.00 -23.11 -29.71
CA ASP A 476 4.11 -24.04 -29.49
C ASP A 476 5.43 -23.33 -29.13
N ALA A 477 5.61 -22.09 -29.59
CA ALA A 477 6.79 -21.28 -29.31
C ALA A 477 6.66 -20.45 -28.02
N LYS A 478 5.44 -20.24 -27.48
CA LYS A 478 5.23 -19.48 -26.23
C LYS A 478 5.90 -20.15 -25.03
N HIS A 479 5.96 -21.48 -25.02
CA HIS A 479 6.63 -22.26 -23.98
C HIS A 479 8.16 -22.24 -24.11
N ALA A 480 8.70 -22.05 -25.32
CA ALA A 480 10.14 -21.91 -25.57
C ALA A 480 10.65 -20.48 -25.28
N LEU A 481 9.84 -19.46 -25.58
CA LEU A 481 10.21 -18.04 -25.41
C LEU A 481 10.12 -17.56 -23.97
N VAL A 482 9.16 -18.06 -23.19
CA VAL A 482 9.03 -17.74 -21.76
C VAL A 482 8.80 -19.04 -21.01
N PRO A 483 9.80 -19.52 -20.25
CA PRO A 483 9.63 -20.66 -19.35
C PRO A 483 8.36 -20.47 -18.51
N GLN A 484 7.54 -21.52 -18.35
CA GLN A 484 6.30 -21.37 -17.56
C GLN A 484 6.63 -21.08 -16.09
N THR A 485 7.85 -21.33 -15.62
CA THR A 485 8.34 -20.81 -14.33
C THR A 485 8.24 -19.29 -14.21
N ILE A 486 8.64 -18.55 -15.24
CA ILE A 486 8.53 -17.08 -15.31
C ILE A 486 7.06 -16.70 -15.49
N GLN A 487 6.31 -17.41 -16.33
CA GLN A 487 4.88 -17.14 -16.52
C GLN A 487 4.13 -17.31 -15.20
N CYS A 488 4.22 -18.47 -14.55
CA CYS A 488 3.65 -18.76 -13.24
C CYS A 488 4.08 -17.75 -12.19
N ALA A 489 5.36 -17.36 -12.13
CA ALA A 489 5.82 -16.34 -11.17
C ALA A 489 5.07 -14.99 -11.29
N PHE A 490 4.56 -14.65 -12.47
CA PHE A 490 3.83 -13.41 -12.74
C PHE A 490 2.31 -13.58 -12.84
N THR A 491 1.82 -14.72 -13.33
CA THR A 491 0.41 -14.99 -13.63
C THR A 491 -0.27 -15.90 -12.63
N ALA A 492 0.47 -16.64 -11.79
CA ALA A 492 -0.14 -17.44 -10.74
C ALA A 492 -0.77 -16.54 -9.67
N CYS A 493 -1.81 -17.06 -9.02
CA CYS A 493 -2.44 -16.45 -7.87
C CYS A 493 -1.42 -16.40 -6.72
N VAL A 494 -1.20 -15.23 -6.13
CA VAL A 494 -0.34 -15.13 -4.95
C VAL A 494 -1.18 -15.25 -3.69
N PRO A 495 -0.97 -16.31 -2.89
CA PRO A 495 -1.76 -16.55 -1.68
C PRO A 495 -1.76 -15.35 -0.72
N GLU A 496 -0.60 -14.72 -0.54
CA GLU A 496 -0.41 -13.55 0.33
C GLU A 496 -1.31 -12.37 -0.07
N ILE A 497 -1.40 -12.08 -1.37
CA ILE A 497 -2.21 -10.96 -1.88
C ILE A 497 -3.69 -11.24 -1.64
N VAL A 498 -4.15 -12.47 -1.91
CA VAL A 498 -5.55 -12.87 -1.68
C VAL A 498 -5.91 -12.72 -0.21
N LEU A 499 -5.10 -13.28 0.69
CA LEU A 499 -5.29 -13.18 2.14
C LEU A 499 -5.32 -11.73 2.60
N ASP A 500 -4.39 -10.91 2.10
CA ASP A 500 -4.28 -9.50 2.47
C ASP A 500 -5.50 -8.70 2.00
N THR A 501 -6.03 -8.99 0.81
CA THR A 501 -7.25 -8.31 0.32
C THR A 501 -8.48 -8.63 1.15
N GLU A 502 -8.63 -9.88 1.61
CA GLU A 502 -9.85 -10.33 2.28
C GLU A 502 -9.84 -10.07 3.80
N LEU A 503 -8.69 -10.26 4.46
CA LEU A 503 -8.64 -10.37 5.92
C LEU A 503 -7.86 -9.25 6.61
N LEU A 504 -6.91 -8.61 5.93
CA LEU A 504 -5.97 -7.70 6.59
C LEU A 504 -6.62 -6.46 7.19
N ALA A 505 -7.62 -5.90 6.49
CA ALA A 505 -8.35 -4.71 6.91
C ALA A 505 -9.04 -4.89 8.26
N THR A 506 -9.55 -6.09 8.52
CA THR A 506 -10.38 -6.40 9.68
C THR A 506 -9.62 -7.18 10.77
N ARG A 507 -8.48 -7.81 10.44
CA ARG A 507 -7.75 -8.73 11.35
C ARG A 507 -7.56 -8.19 12.77
N ALA A 508 -7.06 -6.97 12.91
CA ALA A 508 -6.63 -6.46 14.21
C ALA A 508 -7.85 -6.07 15.04
N THR A 509 -8.79 -5.37 14.42
CA THR A 509 -10.06 -4.99 15.06
C THR A 509 -10.90 -6.20 15.48
N VAL A 510 -10.94 -7.26 14.67
CA VAL A 510 -11.69 -8.48 14.99
C VAL A 510 -10.99 -9.24 16.11
N CYS A 511 -9.67 -9.38 16.05
CA CYS A 511 -8.91 -10.03 17.11
C CYS A 511 -9.10 -9.32 18.46
N TRP A 512 -9.00 -7.99 18.48
CA TRP A 512 -9.24 -7.22 19.71
C TRP A 512 -10.68 -7.26 20.17
N ALA A 513 -11.66 -7.30 19.26
CA ALA A 513 -13.07 -7.47 19.61
C ALA A 513 -13.33 -8.85 20.25
N ALA A 514 -12.74 -9.93 19.70
CA ALA A 514 -12.86 -11.28 20.25
C ALA A 514 -12.24 -11.38 21.65
N LEU A 515 -11.00 -10.90 21.81
CA LEU A 515 -10.32 -10.86 23.12
C LEU A 515 -11.06 -9.99 24.13
N ALA A 516 -11.62 -8.86 23.69
CA ALA A 516 -12.42 -8.01 24.58
C ALA A 516 -13.66 -8.78 25.08
N LEU A 517 -14.40 -9.43 24.18
CA LEU A 517 -15.60 -10.20 24.54
C LEU A 517 -15.26 -11.35 25.49
N GLU A 518 -14.21 -12.12 25.21
CA GLU A 518 -13.72 -13.19 26.10
C GLU A 518 -13.48 -12.67 27.52
N HIS A 519 -12.63 -11.66 27.67
CA HIS A 519 -12.27 -11.16 28.99
C HIS A 519 -13.41 -10.43 29.71
N PHE A 520 -14.33 -9.78 29.00
CA PHE A 520 -15.52 -9.21 29.63
C PHE A 520 -16.49 -10.30 30.10
N VAL A 521 -16.69 -11.36 29.31
CA VAL A 521 -17.55 -12.49 29.67
C VAL A 521 -16.96 -13.23 30.87
N ASP A 522 -15.67 -13.50 30.89
CA ASP A 522 -14.99 -14.11 32.04
C ASP A 522 -15.05 -13.20 33.29
N ALA A 523 -14.81 -11.90 33.13
CA ALA A 523 -14.88 -10.95 34.24
C ALA A 523 -16.31 -10.77 34.79
N SER A 524 -17.33 -10.96 33.95
CA SER A 524 -18.74 -10.78 34.33
C SER A 524 -19.15 -11.65 35.51
N LEU A 525 -18.58 -12.86 35.64
CA LEU A 525 -18.86 -13.77 36.76
C LEU A 525 -18.58 -13.16 38.14
N THR A 526 -17.61 -12.24 38.24
CA THR A 526 -17.20 -11.65 39.52
C THR A 526 -17.49 -10.16 39.63
N GLU A 527 -17.67 -9.47 38.50
CA GLU A 527 -17.75 -8.02 38.44
C GLU A 527 -19.12 -7.50 37.98
N ASP A 528 -19.96 -8.31 37.32
CA ASP A 528 -21.29 -7.92 36.85
C ASP A 528 -22.37 -8.19 37.92
N LYS A 529 -22.77 -7.13 38.63
CA LYS A 529 -23.81 -7.21 39.67
C LYS A 529 -25.21 -7.46 39.11
N TYR A 530 -25.46 -7.08 37.86
CA TYR A 530 -26.80 -7.02 37.28
C TYR A 530 -27.09 -8.17 36.31
N GLY A 531 -26.10 -9.02 36.03
CA GLY A 531 -26.23 -10.14 35.09
C GLY A 531 -26.55 -9.68 33.67
N SER A 532 -26.08 -8.49 33.29
CA SER A 532 -26.30 -7.90 31.97
C SER A 532 -25.66 -8.72 30.85
N VAL A 533 -24.47 -9.28 31.10
CA VAL A 533 -23.67 -10.02 30.11
C VAL A 533 -24.24 -11.40 29.80
N GLN A 534 -24.88 -12.05 30.79
CA GLN A 534 -25.31 -13.46 30.71
C GLN A 534 -26.28 -13.73 29.56
N ARG A 535 -27.11 -12.74 29.20
CA ARG A 535 -28.11 -12.85 28.13
C ARG A 535 -27.49 -12.96 26.74
N ASP A 536 -26.30 -12.39 26.56
CA ASP A 536 -25.64 -12.29 25.25
C ASP A 536 -24.63 -13.42 25.01
N ILE A 537 -24.34 -14.28 26.01
CA ILE A 537 -23.27 -15.29 25.93
C ILE A 537 -23.47 -16.25 24.76
N SER A 538 -24.65 -16.87 24.62
CA SER A 538 -24.91 -17.82 23.52
C SER A 538 -24.74 -17.16 22.15
N LYS A 539 -25.19 -15.91 22.01
CA LYS A 539 -25.05 -15.14 20.77
C LYS A 539 -23.59 -14.81 20.46
N ILE A 540 -22.80 -14.44 21.47
CA ILE A 540 -21.36 -14.17 21.33
C ILE A 540 -20.63 -15.43 20.86
N ILE A 541 -20.86 -16.57 21.52
CA ILE A 541 -20.22 -17.85 21.16
C ILE A 541 -20.57 -18.25 19.72
N GLN A 542 -21.85 -18.19 19.34
CA GLN A 542 -22.26 -18.49 17.96
C GLN A 542 -21.60 -17.57 16.94
N THR A 543 -21.43 -16.29 17.27
CA THR A 543 -20.79 -15.31 16.38
C THR A 543 -19.30 -15.58 16.22
N LEU A 544 -18.59 -15.90 17.32
CA LEU A 544 -17.17 -16.28 17.28
C LEU A 544 -16.95 -17.58 16.50
N LEU A 545 -17.77 -18.60 16.72
CA LEU A 545 -17.66 -19.89 16.03
C LEU A 545 -17.93 -19.76 14.53
N ARG A 546 -18.98 -19.03 14.13
CA ARG A 546 -19.26 -18.75 12.71
C ARG A 546 -18.10 -17.99 12.05
N ALA A 547 -17.52 -17.01 12.74
CA ALA A 547 -16.36 -16.28 12.23
C ALA A 547 -15.12 -17.17 12.08
N HIS A 548 -14.85 -18.06 13.05
CA HIS A 548 -13.77 -19.03 12.95
C HIS A 548 -13.98 -20.01 11.80
N GLN A 549 -15.19 -20.58 11.64
CA GLN A 549 -15.52 -21.45 10.50
C GLN A 549 -15.31 -20.74 9.16
N ARG A 550 -15.70 -19.47 9.05
CA ARG A 550 -15.45 -18.66 7.85
C ARG A 550 -13.96 -18.47 7.59
N LEU A 551 -13.17 -18.17 8.63
CA LEU A 551 -11.72 -18.04 8.52
C LEU A 551 -11.07 -19.35 8.03
N GLN A 552 -11.48 -20.49 8.57
CA GLN A 552 -11.00 -21.81 8.13
C GLN A 552 -11.38 -22.09 6.67
N HIS A 553 -12.59 -21.74 6.25
CA HIS A 553 -12.98 -21.86 4.84
C HIS A 553 -12.09 -20.97 3.92
N THR A 554 -11.80 -19.73 4.31
CA THR A 554 -10.91 -18.85 3.53
C THR A 554 -9.49 -19.41 3.46
N LYS A 555 -8.97 -19.94 4.58
CA LYS A 555 -7.67 -20.62 4.65
C LYS A 555 -7.59 -21.78 3.67
N GLN A 556 -8.57 -22.69 3.71
CA GLN A 556 -8.63 -23.85 2.83
C GLN A 556 -8.76 -23.45 1.35
N HIS A 557 -9.55 -22.42 1.05
CA HIS A 557 -9.69 -21.92 -0.31
C HIS A 557 -8.36 -21.41 -0.88
N VAL A 558 -7.63 -20.60 -0.10
CA VAL A 558 -6.33 -20.07 -0.51
C VAL A 558 -5.27 -21.18 -0.57
N GLU A 559 -5.30 -22.13 0.36
CA GLU A 559 -4.43 -23.29 0.37
C GLU A 559 -4.59 -24.13 -0.90
N ARG A 560 -5.82 -24.41 -1.32
CA ARG A 560 -6.10 -25.11 -2.60
C ARG A 560 -5.55 -24.34 -3.80
N ALA A 561 -5.74 -23.02 -3.84
CA ALA A 561 -5.20 -22.20 -4.93
C ALA A 561 -3.65 -22.24 -4.96
N ALA A 562 -3.00 -22.26 -3.79
CA ALA A 562 -1.55 -22.37 -3.67
C ALA A 562 -1.04 -23.75 -4.15
N THR A 563 -1.69 -24.83 -3.74
CA THR A 563 -1.30 -26.19 -4.15
C THR A 563 -1.53 -26.42 -5.64
N GLU A 564 -2.62 -25.90 -6.22
CA GLU A 564 -2.86 -25.92 -7.67
C GLU A 564 -1.74 -25.23 -8.46
N ALA A 565 -1.28 -24.07 -7.99
CA ALA A 565 -0.15 -23.35 -8.60
C ALA A 565 1.16 -24.14 -8.51
N ASP A 566 1.46 -24.75 -7.35
CA ASP A 566 2.63 -25.61 -7.19
C ASP A 566 2.54 -26.88 -8.06
N HIS A 567 1.35 -27.49 -8.17
CA HIS A 567 1.13 -28.63 -9.06
C HIS A 567 1.34 -28.28 -10.54
N ALA A 568 1.04 -27.05 -10.96
CA ALA A 568 1.38 -26.58 -12.31
C ALA A 568 2.90 -26.50 -12.53
N LEU A 569 3.65 -25.93 -11.57
CA LEU A 569 5.12 -25.87 -11.64
C LEU A 569 5.76 -27.25 -11.64
N ILE A 570 5.27 -28.18 -10.81
CA ILE A 570 5.81 -29.55 -10.74
C ILE A 570 5.55 -30.30 -12.05
N ARG A 571 4.40 -30.12 -12.68
CA ARG A 571 4.11 -30.72 -14.00
C ARG A 571 5.11 -30.25 -15.05
N GLU A 572 5.42 -28.97 -15.10
CA GLU A 572 6.43 -28.41 -16.01
C GLU A 572 7.82 -28.98 -15.72
N ALA A 573 8.24 -28.97 -14.45
CA ALA A 573 9.54 -29.50 -14.04
C ALA A 573 9.71 -30.98 -14.45
N ARG A 574 8.64 -31.79 -14.38
CA ARG A 574 8.66 -33.18 -14.88
C ARG A 574 8.81 -33.27 -16.39
N VAL A 575 8.14 -32.42 -17.16
CA VAL A 575 8.26 -32.39 -18.63
C VAL A 575 9.68 -32.00 -19.04
N ILE A 576 10.24 -30.95 -18.43
CA ILE A 576 11.62 -30.50 -18.70
C ILE A 576 12.62 -31.58 -18.29
N ARG A 577 12.43 -32.21 -17.12
CA ARG A 577 13.28 -33.32 -16.67
C ARG A 577 13.24 -34.49 -17.66
N GLY A 578 12.06 -34.86 -18.15
CA GLY A 578 11.91 -35.91 -19.16
C GLY A 578 12.61 -35.56 -20.47
N ALA A 579 12.50 -34.31 -20.92
CA ALA A 579 13.21 -33.84 -22.12
C ALA A 579 14.74 -33.82 -21.93
N LEU A 580 15.24 -33.40 -20.76
CA LEU A 580 16.68 -33.38 -20.46
C LEU A 580 17.26 -34.79 -20.33
N GLN A 581 16.50 -35.74 -19.77
CA GLN A 581 16.88 -37.15 -19.72
C GLN A 581 17.02 -37.77 -21.11
N GLN A 582 16.25 -37.30 -22.10
CA GLN A 582 16.41 -37.75 -23.49
C GLN A 582 17.67 -37.19 -24.17
N VAL A 583 18.26 -36.13 -23.62
CA VAL A 583 19.43 -35.42 -24.16
C VAL A 583 20.69 -35.70 -23.32
N ASP A 584 20.63 -36.64 -22.38
CA ASP A 584 21.71 -36.96 -21.42
C ASP A 584 22.27 -35.74 -20.69
N ALA A 585 21.43 -34.75 -20.40
CA ALA A 585 21.80 -33.53 -19.68
C ALA A 585 21.44 -33.60 -18.18
N ASP A 586 22.13 -32.80 -17.36
CA ASP A 586 21.92 -32.75 -15.91
C ASP A 586 20.50 -32.31 -15.53
N ALA A 587 19.68 -33.28 -15.14
CA ALA A 587 18.28 -33.07 -14.79
C ALA A 587 18.05 -32.76 -13.29
N SER A 588 19.13 -32.69 -12.50
CA SER A 588 19.13 -32.53 -11.04
C SER A 588 18.68 -31.15 -10.57
N THR A 589 18.87 -30.11 -11.40
CA THR A 589 18.48 -28.73 -11.09
C THR A 589 16.96 -28.54 -11.01
N PHE A 590 16.17 -29.38 -11.69
CA PHE A 590 14.71 -29.31 -11.69
C PHE A 590 14.13 -30.27 -10.67
N SER A 591 14.08 -29.88 -9.38
CA SER A 591 13.48 -30.71 -8.34
C SER A 591 11.95 -30.71 -8.41
N THR A 592 11.34 -31.88 -8.23
CA THR A 592 9.88 -32.07 -8.12
C THR A 592 9.34 -31.84 -6.70
N SER A 593 10.21 -31.56 -5.73
CA SER A 593 9.83 -31.26 -4.34
C SER A 593 9.66 -29.77 -4.05
N TYR A 594 9.88 -28.91 -5.04
CA TYR A 594 9.83 -27.46 -4.85
C TYR A 594 8.38 -26.94 -4.86
N ALA A 595 7.91 -26.45 -3.72
CA ALA A 595 6.54 -25.91 -3.52
C ALA A 595 6.60 -24.46 -2.98
N PRO A 596 6.97 -23.48 -3.83
CA PRO A 596 7.19 -22.10 -3.38
C PRO A 596 5.90 -21.39 -2.94
N TYR A 597 4.77 -21.64 -3.58
CA TYR A 597 3.52 -20.93 -3.28
C TYR A 597 2.92 -21.42 -1.97
N PHE A 598 2.94 -22.72 -1.71
CA PHE A 598 2.53 -23.29 -0.43
C PHE A 598 3.41 -22.81 0.72
N HIS A 599 4.74 -22.78 0.54
CA HIS A 599 5.63 -22.22 1.56
C HIS A 599 5.38 -20.72 1.80
N GLN A 600 5.17 -19.93 0.76
CA GLN A 600 4.80 -18.51 0.89
C GLN A 600 3.47 -18.35 1.64
N PHE A 601 2.47 -19.18 1.32
CA PHE A 601 1.20 -19.23 2.04
C PHE A 601 1.41 -19.52 3.52
N GLN A 602 2.10 -20.61 3.86
CA GLN A 602 2.31 -21.04 5.25
C GLN A 602 3.06 -19.97 6.06
N THR A 603 4.13 -19.40 5.50
CA THR A 603 4.89 -18.33 6.17
C THR A 603 4.06 -17.06 6.35
N SER A 604 3.28 -16.67 5.35
CA SER A 604 2.38 -15.51 5.46
C SER A 604 1.26 -15.73 6.49
N TRP A 605 0.68 -16.93 6.52
CA TRP A 605 -0.36 -17.33 7.48
C TRP A 605 0.18 -17.29 8.91
N LEU A 606 1.29 -17.98 9.17
CA LEU A 606 1.92 -18.03 10.49
C LEU A 606 2.32 -16.65 10.99
N ARG A 607 2.85 -15.79 10.10
CA ARG A 607 3.34 -14.46 10.49
C ARG A 607 2.23 -13.44 10.71
N ARG A 608 1.10 -13.53 10.01
CA ARG A 608 0.08 -12.44 9.99
C ARG A 608 -1.30 -12.82 10.49
N TYR A 609 -1.69 -14.10 10.37
CA TYR A 609 -3.08 -14.54 10.57
C TYR A 609 -3.23 -15.59 11.66
N ALA A 610 -2.16 -16.27 12.07
CA ALA A 610 -2.20 -17.25 13.15
C ALA A 610 -2.84 -16.71 14.43
N MET A 611 -2.53 -15.47 14.81
CA MET A 611 -3.09 -14.82 16.00
C MET A 611 -4.60 -14.55 15.91
N LEU A 612 -5.11 -14.26 14.72
CA LEU A 612 -6.56 -14.11 14.52
C LEU A 612 -7.25 -15.46 14.68
N ASP A 613 -6.67 -16.51 14.11
CA ASP A 613 -7.20 -17.87 14.19
C ASP A 613 -7.23 -18.37 15.63
N THR A 614 -6.10 -18.25 16.33
CA THR A 614 -5.99 -18.65 17.74
C THR A 614 -6.90 -17.81 18.63
N ALA A 615 -6.99 -16.48 18.43
CA ALA A 615 -7.88 -15.65 19.22
C ALA A 615 -9.35 -16.09 19.06
N LEU A 616 -9.84 -16.29 17.83
CA LEU A 616 -11.24 -16.69 17.64
C LEU A 616 -11.55 -18.07 18.23
N SER A 617 -10.68 -19.06 18.02
CA SER A 617 -10.90 -20.41 18.56
C SER A 617 -10.74 -20.45 20.08
N HIS A 618 -9.69 -19.80 20.61
CA HIS A 618 -9.40 -19.75 22.04
C HIS A 618 -10.51 -19.02 22.79
N SER A 619 -10.92 -17.83 22.35
CA SER A 619 -11.99 -17.07 22.99
C SER A 619 -13.27 -17.87 23.09
N ALA A 620 -13.66 -18.60 22.03
CA ALA A 620 -14.85 -19.44 22.06
C ALA A 620 -14.70 -20.61 23.06
N GLN A 621 -13.58 -21.34 23.01
CA GLN A 621 -13.31 -22.47 23.91
C GLN A 621 -13.22 -22.04 25.38
N GLN A 622 -12.57 -20.90 25.64
CA GLN A 622 -12.37 -20.37 26.98
C GLN A 622 -13.71 -19.99 27.61
N ILE A 623 -14.57 -19.26 26.89
CA ILE A 623 -15.91 -18.91 27.37
C ILE A 623 -16.71 -20.20 27.70
N VAL A 624 -16.67 -21.18 26.80
CA VAL A 624 -17.34 -22.47 27.03
C VAL A 624 -16.84 -23.17 28.28
N HIS A 625 -15.52 -23.24 28.46
CA HIS A 625 -14.92 -23.90 29.61
C HIS A 625 -15.23 -23.17 30.92
N THR A 626 -15.17 -21.83 30.92
CA THR A 626 -15.49 -21.00 32.08
C THR A 626 -16.95 -21.17 32.52
N PHE A 627 -17.87 -21.35 31.57
CA PHE A 627 -19.31 -21.42 31.84
C PHE A 627 -19.89 -22.85 31.93
N ALA A 628 -19.12 -23.88 31.56
CA ALA A 628 -19.49 -25.30 31.73
C ALA A 628 -20.02 -25.67 33.13
N PRO A 629 -19.41 -25.26 34.26
CA PRO A 629 -19.92 -25.62 35.60
C PRO A 629 -21.25 -24.95 35.97
N TYR A 630 -21.67 -23.92 35.22
CA TYR A 630 -22.89 -23.15 35.51
C TYR A 630 -24.11 -23.64 34.70
N GLY A 631 -23.99 -24.75 33.97
CA GLY A 631 -25.12 -25.38 33.29
C GLY A 631 -25.74 -24.53 32.18
N ILE A 632 -24.98 -23.62 31.58
CA ILE A 632 -25.43 -22.92 30.37
C ILE A 632 -25.46 -23.95 29.25
N GLU A 633 -26.65 -24.52 29.00
CA GLU A 633 -26.92 -25.31 27.80
C GLU A 633 -26.67 -24.41 26.57
N MET A 634 -25.72 -24.84 25.74
CA MET A 634 -25.27 -24.10 24.56
C MET A 634 -26.22 -24.18 23.38
#